data_AF-A0A2J7R8K0-F1
#
_entry.id   AF-A0A2J7R8K0-F1
#
_cell.length_a   1.000
_cell.length_b   1.000
_cell.length_c   1.000
_cell.angle_alpha   90.00
_cell.angle_beta   90.00
_cell.angle_gamma   90.00
#
_symmetry.space_group_name_H-M   'P 1'
#
loop_
_entity.id
_entity.type
_entity.pdbx_description
1 polymer ?
#
loop_
_entity_poly.entity_id
_entity_poly.type
_entity_poly.pdbx_seq_one_letter_code
_entity_poly.pdbx_strand_id
1 'polypeptide(L)'
;MTVCEFSDILVLGIGDVRNSPKLNKCVHSFMANHRISIEVLTTQQACATFNFLNSESRYIAGALIPPLTLQPTEDDVIMSKKRYNMLYGSGEGL
;
A
#
# COMPACT_ATOMS: atom_id res chain seq x y z
N MET A 1 -14.93 7.19 27.52
CA MET A 1 -13.72 6.43 27.15
C MET A 1 -13.87 6.06 25.69
N THR A 2 -13.46 6.98 24.81
CA THR A 2 -13.58 6.81 23.36
C THR A 2 -12.60 5.72 22.96
N VAL A 3 -13.11 4.53 22.68
CA VAL A 3 -12.32 3.51 21.98
C VAL A 3 -12.11 4.07 20.58
N CYS A 4 -10.92 4.60 20.31
CA CYS A 4 -10.49 4.90 18.96
C CYS A 4 -10.72 3.64 18.13
N GLU A 5 -11.51 3.75 17.06
CA GLU A 5 -11.68 2.71 16.06
C GLU A 5 -10.30 2.43 15.46
N PHE A 6 -9.58 1.47 16.05
CA PHE A 6 -8.34 0.95 15.50
C PHE A 6 -8.70 0.12 14.28
N SER A 7 -7.98 0.31 13.18
CA SER A 7 -8.10 -0.53 11.99
C SER A 7 -8.01 -2.01 12.37
N ASP A 8 -8.95 -2.82 11.87
CA ASP A 8 -8.97 -4.26 12.13
C ASP A 8 -7.75 -4.96 11.51
N ILE A 9 -7.21 -4.38 10.44
CA ILE A 9 -6.08 -4.91 9.69
C ILE A 9 -5.06 -3.80 9.41
N LEU A 10 -3.78 -4.10 9.68
CA LEU A 10 -2.62 -3.35 9.26
C LEU A 10 -1.89 -4.12 8.16
N VAL A 11 -1.77 -3.50 6.98
CA VAL A 11 -0.95 -4.02 5.87
C VAL A 11 0.42 -3.33 5.88
N LEU A 12 1.48 -4.09 6.09
CA LEU A 12 2.87 -3.60 6.10
C LEU A 12 3.61 -4.03 4.82
N GLY A 13 3.97 -3.04 4.01
CA GLY A 13 4.82 -3.19 2.84
C GLY A 13 6.29 -2.96 3.18
N ILE A 14 7.11 -4.01 3.14
CA ILE A 14 8.55 -3.95 3.51
C ILE A 14 9.50 -3.59 2.36
N GLY A 15 8.96 -3.13 1.21
CA GLY A 15 9.74 -2.86 0.00
C GLY A 15 10.00 -4.11 -0.83
N ASP A 16 11.19 -4.18 -1.42
CA ASP A 16 11.65 -5.23 -2.36
C ASP A 16 12.56 -6.27 -1.68
N VAL A 17 12.64 -6.23 -0.36
CA VAL A 17 13.61 -7.03 0.40
C VAL A 17 13.14 -8.48 0.42
N ARG A 18 13.78 -9.32 -0.41
CA ARG A 18 13.61 -10.79 -0.47
C ARG A 18 13.83 -11.49 0.87
N ASN A 19 14.54 -10.83 1.80
CA ASN A 19 14.57 -11.21 3.20
C ASN A 19 13.44 -10.49 3.92
N SER A 20 12.35 -11.18 4.23
CA SER A 20 11.41 -10.67 5.24
C SER A 20 12.21 -10.47 6.54
N PRO A 21 12.42 -9.23 7.01
CA PRO A 21 12.92 -9.07 8.36
C PRO A 21 11.83 -9.67 9.22
N LYS A 22 12.14 -10.74 9.97
CA LYS A 22 11.22 -11.32 10.93
C LYS A 22 10.73 -10.16 11.79
N LEU A 23 9.46 -9.80 11.60
CA LEU A 23 8.87 -8.68 12.29
C LEU A 23 9.06 -8.95 13.78
N ASN A 24 9.64 -7.98 14.49
CA ASN A 24 10.08 -8.19 15.86
C ASN A 24 8.91 -8.75 16.67
N LYS A 25 9.12 -9.85 17.39
CA LYS A 25 8.07 -10.54 18.16
C LYS A 25 7.32 -9.60 19.09
N CYS A 26 7.98 -8.55 19.60
CA CYS A 26 7.36 -7.51 20.41
C CYS A 26 6.22 -6.78 19.67
N VAL A 27 6.36 -6.55 18.37
CA VAL A 27 5.33 -5.87 17.55
C VAL A 27 4.13 -6.80 17.35
N HIS A 28 4.37 -8.09 17.09
CA HIS A 28 3.29 -9.08 17.02
C HIS A 28 2.53 -9.19 18.35
N SER A 29 3.23 -9.24 19.48
CA SER A 29 2.60 -9.29 20.80
C SER A 29 1.82 -8.02 21.12
N PHE A 30 2.35 -6.85 20.77
CA PHE A 30 1.64 -5.58 20.95
C PHE A 30 0.35 -5.53 20.12
N MET A 31 0.41 -5.86 18.84
CA MET A 31 -0.78 -5.81 17.98
C MET A 31 -1.81 -6.91 18.31
N ALA A 32 -1.35 -8.09 18.74
CA ALA A 32 -2.25 -9.14 19.25
C ALA A 32 -3.03 -8.67 20.50
N ASN A 33 -2.38 -7.94 21.42
CA ASN A 33 -3.06 -7.37 22.58
C ASN A 33 -4.10 -6.31 22.20
N HIS A 34 -3.89 -5.60 21.09
CA HIS A 34 -4.82 -4.62 20.53
C HIS A 34 -5.83 -5.21 19.54
N ARG A 35 -5.83 -6.53 19.31
CA ARG A 35 -6.70 -7.25 18.34
C ARG A 35 -6.55 -6.77 16.89
N ILE A 36 -5.38 -6.26 16.52
CA ILE A 36 -5.08 -5.79 15.16
C ILE A 36 -4.36 -6.91 14.40
N SER A 37 -4.89 -7.32 13.25
CA SER A 37 -4.22 -8.29 12.37
C SER A 37 -3.14 -7.60 11.55
N ILE A 38 -1.92 -8.17 11.50
CA ILE A 38 -0.81 -7.65 10.69
C ILE A 38 -0.58 -8.57 9.50
N GLU A 39 -0.58 -7.99 8.30
CA GLU A 39 -0.14 -8.65 7.08
C GLU A 39 1.20 -8.05 6.62
N VAL A 40 2.23 -8.89 6.48
CA VAL A 40 3.58 -8.46 6.07
C VAL A 40 3.86 -8.94 4.67
N LEU A 41 3.92 -8.01 3.73
CA LEU A 41 4.02 -8.30 2.30
C LEU A 41 5.09 -7.41 1.66
N THR A 42 5.50 -7.74 0.43
CA THR A 42 6.28 -6.79 -0.38
C THR A 42 5.43 -5.54 -0.64
N THR A 43 6.06 -4.38 -0.87
CA THR A 43 5.27 -3.14 -1.07
C THR A 43 4.31 -3.25 -2.25
N GLN A 44 4.70 -3.95 -3.32
CA GLN A 44 3.81 -4.18 -4.47
C GLN A 44 2.58 -5.02 -4.10
N GLN A 45 2.77 -6.11 -3.36
CA GLN A 45 1.66 -6.96 -2.87
C GLN A 45 0.81 -6.23 -1.84
N ALA A 46 1.43 -5.51 -0.90
CA ALA A 46 0.77 -4.71 0.11
C ALA A 46 -0.13 -3.64 -0.53
N CYS A 47 0.31 -2.97 -1.59
CA CYS A 47 -0.52 -2.03 -2.35
C CYS A 47 -1.76 -2.71 -2.95
N ALA A 48 -1.60 -3.89 -3.54
CA ALA A 48 -2.73 -4.64 -4.12
C ALA A 48 -3.73 -5.07 -3.03
N THR A 49 -3.25 -5.62 -1.92
CA THR A 49 -4.08 -6.02 -0.78
C THR A 49 -4.78 -4.83 -0.14
N PHE A 50 -4.07 -3.72 0.04
CA PHE A 50 -4.66 -2.49 0.57
C PHE A 50 -5.78 -1.97 -0.34
N ASN A 51 -5.54 -1.92 -1.66
CA ASN A 51 -6.56 -1.49 -2.62
C ASN A 51 -7.80 -2.40 -2.60
N PHE A 52 -7.61 -3.72 -2.51
CA PHE A 52 -8.70 -4.68 -2.39
C PHE A 52 -9.51 -4.45 -1.11
N LEU A 53 -8.85 -4.40 0.05
CA LEU A 53 -9.52 -4.20 1.34
C LEU A 53 -10.17 -2.81 1.45
N ASN A 54 -9.60 -1.79 0.80
CA ASN A 54 -10.18 -0.46 0.73
C ASN A 54 -11.45 -0.45 -0.13
N SER A 55 -11.46 -1.22 -1.23
CA SER A 55 -12.66 -1.39 -2.06
C SER A 55 -13.79 -2.11 -1.33
N GLU A 56 -13.46 -2.99 -0.38
CA GLU A 56 -14.42 -3.63 0.54
C GLU A 56 -14.92 -2.70 1.66
N SER A 57 -14.50 -1.43 1.69
CA SER A 57 -14.88 -0.44 2.71
C SER A 57 -14.59 -0.88 4.15
N ARG A 58 -13.48 -1.59 4.36
CA ARG A 58 -13.02 -2.01 5.69
C ARG A 58 -12.11 -0.98 6.33
N TYR A 59 -12.12 -0.90 7.66
CA TYR A 59 -11.16 -0.08 8.41
C TYR A 59 -9.77 -0.71 8.36
N ILE A 60 -8.95 -0.23 7.42
CA ILE A 60 -7.59 -0.71 7.20
C ILE A 60 -6.57 0.40 7.40
N ALA A 61 -5.40 0.01 7.91
CA ALA A 61 -4.22 0.86 7.95
C ALA A 61 -3.16 0.30 7.00
N GLY A 62 -2.48 1.17 6.27
CA GLY A 62 -1.37 0.80 5.38
C GLY A 62 -0.08 1.46 5.83
N ALA A 63 0.98 0.68 6.03
CA ALA A 63 2.33 1.15 6.26
C ALA A 63 3.21 0.66 5.10
N LEU A 64 3.49 1.51 4.12
CA LEU A 64 4.18 1.13 2.89
C LEU A 64 5.55 1.79 2.83
N ILE A 65 6.62 0.99 2.85
CA ILE A 65 7.98 1.46 2.61
C ILE A 65 8.21 1.49 1.10
N PRO A 66 8.60 2.63 0.50
CA PRO A 66 8.82 2.70 -0.94
C PRO A 66 9.93 1.71 -1.36
N PRO A 67 9.72 0.95 -2.46
CA PRO A 67 10.76 0.08 -2.98
C PRO A 67 11.93 0.91 -3.53
N LEU A 68 13.14 0.37 -3.45
CA LEU A 68 14.35 1.04 -3.96
C LEU A 68 14.34 1.14 -5.49
N THR A 69 13.69 0.19 -6.16
CA THR A 69 13.54 0.13 -7.60
C THR A 69 12.06 -0.03 -7.95
N LEU A 70 11.50 0.95 -8.64
CA LEU A 70 10.17 0.87 -9.23
C LEU A 70 10.31 0.38 -10.67
N GLN A 71 9.76 -0.79 -10.98
CA GLN A 71 9.64 -1.27 -12.36
C GLN A 71 8.21 -0.99 -12.86
N PRO A 72 7.99 0.10 -13.62
CA PRO A 72 6.68 0.41 -14.15
C PRO A 72 6.27 -0.67 -15.16
N THR A 73 5.02 -1.11 -15.08
CA THR A 73 4.42 -1.99 -16.08
C THR A 73 4.12 -1.21 -17.37
N GLU A 74 3.91 -1.92 -18.47
CA GLU A 74 3.54 -1.29 -19.75
C GLU A 74 2.26 -0.45 -19.61
N ASP A 75 1.29 -0.96 -18.86
CA ASP A 75 0.05 -0.26 -18.54
C ASP A 75 0.30 1.04 -17.77
N ASP A 76 1.21 1.04 -16.79
CA ASP A 76 1.57 2.24 -16.02
C ASP A 76 2.13 3.34 -16.94
N VAL A 77 2.97 2.95 -17.90
CA VAL A 77 3.57 3.88 -18.87
C VAL A 77 2.50 4.43 -19.81
N ILE A 78 1.62 3.58 -20.34
CA ILE A 78 0.53 3.96 -21.25
C ILE A 78 -0.44 4.92 -20.54
N MET A 79 -0.87 4.58 -19.33
CA MET A 79 -1.82 5.38 -18.56
C MET A 79 -1.22 6.74 -18.19
N SER A 80 0.06 6.77 -17.80
CA SER A 80 0.78 8.01 -17.50
C SER A 80 0.87 8.93 -18.72
N LYS A 81 1.21 8.38 -19.91
CA LYS A 81 1.24 9.14 -21.17
C LYS A 81 -0.15 9.68 -21.56
N LYS A 82 -1.20 8.86 -21.42
CA LYS A 82 -2.58 9.29 -21.70
C LYS A 82 -3.02 10.41 -20.77
N ARG A 83 -2.71 10.30 -19.47
CA ARG A 83 -3.01 11.32 -18.46
C ARG A 83 -2.26 12.62 -18.75
N TYR A 84 -0.98 12.54 -19.11
CA TYR A 84 -0.20 13.71 -19.50
C TYR A 84 -0.83 14.44 -20.68
N ASN A 85 -1.22 13.70 -21.73
CA ASN A 85 -1.87 14.28 -22.90
C ASN A 85 -3.24 14.91 -22.57
N MET A 86 -4.01 14.33 -21.64
CA MET A 86 -5.27 14.92 -21.20
C MET A 86 -5.08 16.25 -20.43
N LEU A 87 -4.02 16.35 -19.63
CA LEU A 87 -3.76 17.53 -18.79
C LEU A 87 -3.12 18.69 -19.56
N TYR A 88 -2.27 18.39 -20.54
CA TYR A 88 -1.44 19.39 -21.22
C TYR A 88 -1.62 19.43 -22.75
N GLY A 89 -2.33 18.46 -23.34
CA GLY A 89 -2.54 18.36 -24.81
C GLY A 89 -3.63 19.27 -25.37
N SER A 90 -4.31 20.07 -24.54
CA SER A 90 -5.33 21.04 -24.97
C SER A 90 -4.74 22.36 -25.53
N GLY A 91 -3.45 22.37 -25.91
CA GLY A 91 -2.72 23.57 -26.36
C GLY A 91 -2.31 23.58 -27.83
N GLU A 92 -2.62 22.55 -28.63
CA GLU A 92 -2.31 22.52 -30.07
C GLU A 92 -3.54 23.03 -30.85
N GLY A 93 -3.78 24.33 -30.74
CA GLY A 93 -4.82 25.06 -31.46
C GLY A 93 -4.27 26.39 -31.98
N LEU A 94 -3.41 26.31 -32.99
CA LEU A 94 -3.10 27.37 -33.97
C LEU A 94 -2.82 26.71 -35.33
#